data_AF-A0A2G9NW06-F1
#
_entry.id   AF-A0A2G9NW06-F1
#
_cell.length_a   1.000
_cell.length_b   1.000
_cell.length_c   1.000
_cell.angle_alpha   90.00
_cell.angle_beta   90.00
_cell.angle_gamma   90.00
#
_symmetry.space_group_name_H-M   'P 1'
#
loop_
_entity.id
_entity.type
_entity.pdbx_description
1 polymer ?
#
loop_
_entity_poly.entity_id
_entity_poly.type
_entity_poly.pdbx_seq_one_letter_code
_entity_poly.pdbx_strand_id
1 'polypeptide(L)'
;MVAILEEKLKRIRKEERETLSKIDRRNKKRAIKCQSCTTTHRIADIILIQTHFYVQPHGCTGGDYWLPGEIQFVCPQTNMVNRLLFDNDNVPWEKRENYENDPQQQFKRTYGHLFREVVDVNKGEESERKWVNNYYLDNHREEFGLVAKRKRD
;
A
#
# COMPACT_ATOMS: atom_id res chain seq x y z
N MET A 1 -29.66 -16.37 26.66
CA MET A 1 -29.05 -16.55 25.31
C MET A 1 -28.18 -15.38 24.90
N VAL A 2 -28.63 -14.12 25.04
CA VAL A 2 -27.86 -12.92 24.65
C VAL A 2 -26.47 -12.84 25.32
N ALA A 3 -26.38 -13.01 26.64
CA ALA A 3 -25.10 -12.96 27.36
C ALA A 3 -24.07 -14.02 26.90
N ILE A 4 -24.53 -15.20 26.45
CA ILE A 4 -23.64 -16.26 25.93
C ILE A 4 -23.10 -15.87 24.55
N LEU A 5 -23.92 -15.23 23.72
CA LEU A 5 -23.52 -14.74 22.39
C LEU A 5 -22.54 -13.58 22.50
N GLU A 6 -22.74 -12.67 23.46
CA GLU A 6 -21.83 -11.54 23.73
C GLU A 6 -20.44 -12.02 24.18
N GLU A 7 -20.37 -12.99 25.09
CA GLU A 7 -19.09 -13.58 25.51
C GLU A 7 -18.39 -14.33 24.37
N LYS A 8 -19.13 -15.06 23.53
CA LYS A 8 -18.57 -15.68 22.31
C LYS A 8 -18.00 -14.64 21.35
N LEU A 9 -18.74 -13.56 21.10
CA LEU A 9 -18.31 -12.47 20.21
C LEU A 9 -17.04 -11.78 20.75
N LYS A 10 -16.97 -11.55 22.07
CA LYS A 10 -15.80 -10.97 22.73
C LYS A 10 -14.56 -11.85 22.58
N ARG A 11 -14.72 -13.18 22.73
CA ARG A 11 -13.62 -14.14 22.52
C ARG A 11 -13.13 -14.13 21.07
N ILE A 12 -14.04 -14.19 20.10
CA ILE A 12 -13.69 -14.15 18.66
C ILE A 12 -12.93 -12.87 18.33
N ARG A 13 -13.41 -11.70 18.78
CA ARG A 13 -12.70 -10.43 18.57
C ARG A 13 -11.32 -10.38 19.22
N LYS A 14 -11.13 -11.08 20.35
CA LYS A 14 -9.81 -11.19 20.99
C LYS A 14 -8.86 -12.06 20.14
N GLU A 15 -9.31 -13.23 19.72
CA GLU A 15 -8.54 -14.16 18.87
C GLU A 15 -8.19 -13.52 17.52
N GLU A 16 -9.11 -12.76 16.92
CA GLU A 16 -8.90 -12.00 15.70
C GLU A 16 -7.77 -10.97 15.89
N ARG A 17 -7.83 -10.14 16.93
CA ARG A 17 -6.78 -9.15 17.22
C ARG A 17 -5.41 -9.77 17.46
N GLU A 18 -5.36 -10.89 18.19
CA GLU A 18 -4.11 -11.61 18.43
C GLU A 18 -3.52 -12.16 17.13
N THR A 19 -4.38 -12.69 16.26
CA THR A 19 -3.99 -13.21 14.95
C THR A 19 -3.48 -12.09 14.04
N LEU A 20 -4.21 -10.99 13.94
CA LEU A 20 -3.80 -9.80 13.18
C LEU A 20 -2.47 -9.23 13.69
N SER A 21 -2.28 -9.16 15.02
CA SER A 21 -1.01 -8.69 15.60
C SER A 21 0.18 -9.60 15.22
N LYS A 22 -0.02 -10.92 15.16
CA LYS A 22 1.02 -11.86 14.69
C LYS A 22 1.33 -11.66 13.20
N ILE A 23 0.31 -11.45 12.38
CA ILE A 23 0.46 -11.15 10.95
C ILE A 23 1.26 -9.85 10.77
N ASP A 24 0.91 -8.79 11.49
CA ASP A 24 1.59 -7.49 11.43
C ASP A 24 3.06 -7.60 11.84
N ARG A 25 3.35 -8.33 12.94
CA ARG A 25 4.74 -8.58 13.37
C ARG A 25 5.56 -9.31 12.32
N ARG A 26 4.96 -10.26 11.59
CA ARG A 26 5.61 -10.95 10.47
C ARG A 26 5.82 -9.98 9.30
N ASN A 27 4.79 -9.24 8.93
CA ASN A 27 4.80 -8.35 7.78
C ASN A 27 5.79 -7.18 7.95
N LYS A 28 5.96 -6.65 9.18
CA LYS A 28 6.98 -5.64 9.51
C LYS A 28 8.41 -6.08 9.21
N LYS A 29 8.69 -7.40 9.22
CA LYS A 29 10.01 -7.97 8.92
C LYS A 29 10.26 -8.16 7.43
N ARG A 30 9.22 -8.08 6.59
CA ARG A 30 9.39 -8.16 5.14
C ARG A 30 10.20 -6.98 4.64
N ALA A 31 10.94 -7.19 3.56
CA ALA A 31 11.82 -6.20 2.99
C ALA A 31 11.51 -5.95 1.53
N ILE A 32 11.67 -4.70 1.10
CA ILE A 32 11.50 -4.24 -0.27
C ILE A 32 12.88 -3.90 -0.81
N LYS A 33 13.22 -4.40 -2.00
CA LYS A 33 14.47 -4.01 -2.66
C LYS A 33 14.36 -2.58 -3.16
N CYS A 34 15.34 -1.76 -2.83
CA CYS A 34 15.44 -0.38 -3.28
C CYS A 34 16.09 -0.32 -4.66
N GLN A 35 15.50 0.43 -5.59
CA GLN A 35 16.04 0.57 -6.93
C GLN A 35 17.19 1.58 -6.98
N SER A 36 17.28 2.50 -6.01
CA SER A 36 18.34 3.50 -5.97
C SER A 36 19.67 2.97 -5.43
N CYS A 37 19.65 2.23 -4.31
CA CYS A 37 20.85 1.68 -3.66
C CYS A 37 21.01 0.17 -3.83
N THR A 38 20.06 -0.51 -4.47
CA THR A 38 20.02 -1.97 -4.72
C THR A 38 19.93 -2.87 -3.48
N THR A 39 19.97 -2.31 -2.26
CA THR A 39 19.82 -3.06 -1.01
C THR A 39 18.35 -3.25 -0.63
N THR A 40 18.07 -4.19 0.26
CA THR A 40 16.73 -4.45 0.78
C THR A 40 16.51 -3.74 2.11
N HIS A 41 15.36 -3.08 2.26
CA HIS A 41 14.99 -2.41 3.51
C HIS A 41 13.71 -3.01 4.08
N ARG A 42 13.68 -3.23 5.39
CA ARG A 42 12.47 -3.72 6.07
C ARG A 42 11.40 -2.65 6.01
N ILE A 43 10.14 -3.06 5.81
CA ILE A 43 8.97 -2.17 5.77
C ILE A 43 8.94 -1.28 7.02
N ALA A 44 9.19 -1.85 8.19
CA ALA A 44 9.16 -1.10 9.45
C ALA A 44 10.25 -0.01 9.61
N ASP A 45 11.28 0.01 8.76
CA ASP A 45 12.39 0.96 8.87
C ASP A 45 12.30 2.09 7.83
N ILE A 46 11.39 2.01 6.86
CA ILE A 46 11.26 2.96 5.75
C ILE A 46 10.08 3.91 5.94
N ILE A 47 10.22 5.13 5.42
CA ILE A 47 9.14 6.12 5.34
C ILE A 47 8.33 5.84 4.07
N LEU A 48 7.01 5.67 4.23
CA LEU A 48 6.07 5.65 3.12
C LEU A 48 5.66 7.08 2.78
N ILE A 49 5.56 7.37 1.49
CA ILE A 49 4.90 8.56 0.97
C ILE A 49 3.61 8.11 0.28
N GLN A 50 2.49 8.70 0.67
CA GLN A 50 1.23 8.60 -0.04
C GLN A 50 0.98 9.92 -0.76
N THR A 51 1.03 9.91 -2.09
CA THR A 51 0.73 11.12 -2.84
C THR A 51 -0.78 11.36 -2.90
N HIS A 52 -1.19 12.61 -3.06
CA HIS A 52 -2.58 13.01 -3.25
C HIS A 52 -2.71 13.92 -4.46
N PHE A 53 -3.80 13.77 -5.20
CA PHE A 53 -4.14 14.66 -6.30
C PHE A 53 -5.48 15.35 -6.05
N TYR A 54 -5.52 16.62 -6.43
CA TYR A 54 -6.68 17.47 -6.29
C TYR A 54 -7.72 17.12 -7.36
N VAL A 55 -8.96 16.92 -6.92
CA VAL A 55 -10.13 16.80 -7.81
C VAL A 55 -10.93 18.08 -7.67
N GLN A 56 -10.95 18.86 -8.76
CA GLN A 56 -11.75 20.07 -8.82
C GLN A 56 -13.25 19.73 -8.77
N PRO A 57 -14.07 20.62 -8.19
CA PRO A 57 -15.50 20.40 -8.10
C PRO A 57 -16.13 20.28 -9.49
N HIS A 58 -17.16 19.45 -9.60
CA HIS A 58 -17.99 19.33 -10.80
C HIS A 58 -19.45 19.65 -10.45
N GLY A 59 -20.05 20.57 -11.22
CA GLY A 59 -21.42 21.03 -11.01
C GLY A 59 -21.57 22.05 -9.87
N CYS A 60 -22.81 22.32 -9.47
CA CYS A 60 -23.14 23.34 -8.46
C CYS A 60 -23.06 22.85 -7.01
N THR A 61 -22.86 21.55 -6.78
CA THR A 61 -22.96 20.92 -5.44
C THR A 61 -21.76 20.06 -5.04
N GLY A 62 -20.82 19.81 -5.95
CA GLY A 62 -19.57 19.11 -5.61
C GLY A 62 -18.59 20.04 -4.92
N GLY A 63 -18.10 19.68 -3.74
CA GLY A 63 -16.93 20.33 -3.13
C GLY A 63 -15.63 19.85 -3.78
N ASP A 64 -14.54 20.56 -3.51
CA ASP A 64 -13.21 20.08 -3.83
C ASP A 64 -12.77 19.00 -2.84
N TYR A 65 -11.97 18.04 -3.31
CA TYR A 65 -11.40 17.00 -2.46
C TYR A 65 -10.10 16.44 -3.02
N TRP A 66 -9.35 15.79 -2.15
CA TRP A 66 -8.07 15.17 -2.48
C TRP A 66 -8.25 13.65 -2.50
N LEU A 67 -7.84 13.02 -3.59
CA LEU A 67 -7.84 11.57 -3.73
C LEU A 67 -6.44 11.00 -3.52
N PRO A 68 -6.32 9.82 -2.89
CA PRO A 68 -5.04 9.14 -2.77
C PRO A 68 -4.54 8.74 -4.15
N GLY A 69 -3.32 9.15 -4.46
CA GLY A 69 -2.57 8.75 -5.64
C GLY A 69 -1.63 7.58 -5.33
N GLU A 70 -0.39 7.75 -5.75
CA GLU A 70 0.63 6.72 -5.78
C GLU A 70 1.28 6.52 -4.41
N ILE A 71 1.89 5.35 -4.27
CA ILE A 71 2.64 4.98 -3.07
C ILE A 71 4.12 4.97 -3.41
N GLN A 72 4.93 5.58 -2.56
CA GLN A 72 6.35 5.69 -2.74
C GLN A 72 7.06 5.43 -1.41
N PHE A 73 8.36 5.15 -1.40
CA PHE A 73 9.11 5.15 -0.16
C PHE A 73 10.43 5.87 -0.30
N VAL A 74 10.91 6.43 0.80
CA VAL A 74 12.22 7.10 0.84
C VAL A 74 13.30 6.07 1.14
N CYS A 75 14.31 5.98 0.27
CA CYS A 75 15.48 5.14 0.55
C CYS A 75 16.24 5.69 1.77
N PRO A 76 16.44 4.89 2.85
CA PRO A 76 17.13 5.35 4.05
C PRO A 76 18.63 5.62 3.83
N GLN A 77 19.22 5.10 2.75
CA GLN A 77 20.65 5.29 2.44
C GLN A 77 20.91 6.47 1.50
N THR A 78 20.10 6.61 0.46
CA THR A 78 20.35 7.60 -0.62
C THR A 78 19.37 8.76 -0.60
N ASN A 79 18.35 8.71 0.27
CA ASN A 79 17.22 9.64 0.30
C ASN A 79 16.44 9.75 -1.01
N MET A 80 16.73 8.90 -2.01
CA MET A 80 15.99 8.87 -3.26
C MET A 80 14.62 8.23 -3.06
N VAL A 81 13.61 8.85 -3.67
CA VAL A 81 12.24 8.36 -3.62
C VAL A 81 12.09 7.18 -4.59
N ASN A 82 11.50 6.09 -4.11
CA ASN A 82 11.19 4.90 -4.89
C ASN A 82 9.68 4.87 -5.13
N ARG A 83 9.25 5.19 -6.35
CA ARG A 83 7.85 5.11 -6.77
C ARG A 83 7.48 3.65 -6.97
N LEU A 84 6.56 3.13 -6.15
CA LEU A 84 6.12 1.74 -6.22
C LEU A 84 5.13 1.60 -7.36
N LEU A 85 5.47 0.77 -8.34
CA LEU A 85 4.61 0.51 -9.49
C LEU A 85 3.89 -0.81 -9.35
N PHE A 86 2.70 -0.88 -9.93
CA PHE A 86 1.80 -2.03 -9.87
C PHE A 86 1.07 -2.19 -11.22
N ASP A 87 1.61 -3.03 -12.10
CA ASP A 87 1.10 -3.12 -13.48
C ASP A 87 -0.10 -4.07 -13.59
N ASN A 88 -1.26 -3.54 -13.94
CA ASN A 88 -2.49 -4.31 -14.16
C ASN A 88 -2.88 -4.38 -15.64
N ASP A 89 -1.90 -4.39 -16.53
CA ASP A 89 -2.09 -4.42 -17.98
C ASP A 89 -2.88 -5.66 -18.46
N ASN A 90 -2.74 -6.78 -17.74
CA ASN A 90 -3.42 -8.06 -17.95
C ASN A 90 -4.83 -8.14 -17.33
N VAL A 91 -5.31 -7.08 -16.67
CA VAL A 91 -6.68 -6.99 -16.14
C VAL A 91 -7.50 -6.07 -17.06
N PRO A 92 -8.69 -6.48 -17.52
CA PRO A 92 -9.61 -5.62 -18.26
C PRO A 92 -9.86 -4.31 -17.51
N TRP A 93 -9.87 -3.18 -18.23
CA TRP A 93 -9.91 -1.84 -17.65
C TRP A 93 -11.02 -1.67 -16.59
N GLU A 94 -12.22 -2.13 -16.92
CA GLU A 94 -13.42 -2.07 -16.09
C GLU A 94 -13.37 -2.90 -14.80
N LYS A 95 -12.38 -3.80 -14.67
CA LYS A 95 -12.18 -4.66 -13.49
C LYS A 95 -11.00 -4.22 -12.62
N ARG A 96 -10.21 -3.23 -13.07
CA ARG A 96 -8.98 -2.80 -12.39
C ARG A 96 -9.26 -2.13 -11.04
N GLU A 97 -10.41 -1.47 -10.90
CA GLU A 97 -10.81 -0.82 -9.66
C GLU A 97 -11.29 -1.81 -8.59
N ASN A 98 -11.63 -3.03 -8.98
CA ASN A 98 -12.08 -4.02 -8.01
C ASN A 98 -10.91 -4.44 -7.11
N TYR A 99 -11.14 -4.48 -5.81
CA TYR A 99 -10.11 -4.77 -4.81
C TYR A 99 -9.37 -6.10 -5.07
N GLU A 100 -10.04 -7.13 -5.59
CA GLU A 100 -9.41 -8.41 -5.92
C GLU A 100 -8.39 -8.33 -7.07
N ASN A 101 -8.47 -7.29 -7.91
CA ASN A 101 -7.54 -7.03 -9.01
C ASN A 101 -6.62 -5.83 -8.76
N ASP A 102 -6.69 -5.18 -7.59
CA ASP A 102 -5.92 -3.98 -7.25
C ASP A 102 -4.81 -4.30 -6.23
N PRO A 103 -3.61 -4.70 -6.69
CA PRO A 103 -2.48 -5.00 -5.81
C PRO A 103 -1.98 -3.77 -5.05
N GLN A 104 -2.17 -2.56 -5.57
CA GLN A 104 -1.73 -1.34 -4.88
C GLN A 104 -2.60 -1.10 -3.64
N GLN A 105 -3.94 -1.21 -3.77
CA GLN A 105 -4.83 -1.11 -2.63
C GLN A 105 -4.68 -2.28 -1.66
N GLN A 106 -4.47 -3.51 -2.15
CA GLN A 106 -4.14 -4.64 -1.30
C GLN A 106 -2.86 -4.38 -0.48
N PHE A 107 -1.83 -3.85 -1.12
CA PHE A 107 -0.59 -3.49 -0.46
C PHE A 107 -0.80 -2.39 0.58
N LYS A 108 -1.48 -1.30 0.22
CA LYS A 108 -1.78 -0.19 1.13
C LYS A 108 -2.53 -0.66 2.38
N ARG A 109 -3.57 -1.47 2.21
CA ARG A 109 -4.38 -2.00 3.33
C ARG A 109 -3.57 -2.94 4.24
N THR A 110 -2.68 -3.74 3.66
CA THR A 110 -1.95 -4.78 4.40
C THR A 110 -0.69 -4.25 5.06
N TYR A 111 -0.01 -3.30 4.42
CA TYR A 111 1.32 -2.84 4.80
C TYR A 111 1.40 -1.37 5.17
N GLY A 112 0.46 -0.52 4.75
CA GLY A 112 0.57 0.94 4.88
C GLY A 112 0.81 1.40 6.32
N HIS A 113 0.11 0.82 7.29
CA HIS A 113 0.26 1.13 8.72
C HIS A 113 1.49 0.47 9.38
N LEU A 114 2.23 -0.35 8.64
CA LEU A 114 3.40 -1.08 9.15
C LEU A 114 4.72 -0.36 8.88
N PHE A 115 4.72 0.67 8.04
CA PHE A 115 5.87 1.53 7.78
C PHE A 115 6.28 2.29 9.03
N ARG A 116 7.53 2.79 9.06
CA ARG A 116 8.02 3.60 10.18
C ARG A 116 7.16 4.85 10.37
N GLU A 117 6.79 5.44 9.25
CA GLU A 117 6.04 6.68 9.13
C GLU A 117 5.33 6.68 7.77
N VAL A 118 4.16 7.34 7.70
CA VAL A 118 3.44 7.62 6.46
C VAL A 118 3.33 9.13 6.33
N VAL A 119 3.88 9.67 5.25
CA VAL A 119 3.85 11.10 4.93
C VAL A 119 2.91 11.31 3.75
N ASP A 120 1.91 12.15 3.93
CA ASP A 120 1.00 12.55 2.87
C ASP A 120 1.55 13.76 2.12
N VAL A 121 1.62 13.68 0.79
CA VAL A 121 2.26 14.70 -0.05
C VAL A 121 1.33 15.05 -1.20
N ASN A 122 1.13 16.35 -1.44
CA ASN A 122 0.37 16.80 -2.60
C ASN A 122 1.22 16.69 -3.87
N LYS A 123 0.62 16.29 -4.99
CA LYS A 123 1.32 16.09 -6.28
C LYS A 123 2.14 17.31 -6.76
N GLY A 124 1.81 18.53 -6.31
CA GLY A 124 2.61 19.74 -6.56
C GLY A 124 3.99 19.73 -5.89
N GLU A 125 4.07 19.25 -4.65
CA GLU A 125 5.32 19.16 -3.86
C GLU A 125 6.20 17.97 -4.27
N GLU A 126 5.64 17.05 -5.06
CA GLU A 126 6.35 15.89 -5.60
C GLU A 126 7.35 16.28 -6.70
N SER A 127 7.06 17.35 -7.45
CA SER A 127 7.80 17.76 -8.64
C SER A 127 9.27 18.11 -8.39
N GLU A 128 9.65 18.41 -7.14
CA GLU A 128 11.02 18.75 -6.73
C GLU A 128 11.86 17.53 -6.32
N ARG A 129 11.23 16.37 -6.10
CA ARG A 129 11.94 15.18 -5.57
C ARG A 129 12.47 14.31 -6.70
N LYS A 130 13.75 13.94 -6.61
CA LYS A 130 14.32 12.91 -7.49
C LYS A 130 13.75 11.55 -7.11
N TRP A 131 13.19 10.85 -8.10
CA TRP A 131 12.59 9.54 -7.90
C TRP A 131 13.05 8.51 -8.94
N VAL A 132 12.93 7.24 -8.56
CA VAL A 132 13.15 6.08 -9.43
C VAL A 132 11.92 5.17 -9.39
N ASN A 133 11.59 4.56 -10.53
CA ASN A 133 10.53 3.56 -10.60
C ASN A 133 10.99 2.25 -9.97
N ASN A 134 10.14 1.65 -9.14
CA ASN A 134 10.43 0.42 -8.43
C ASN A 134 9.32 -0.62 -8.67
N TYR A 135 9.67 -1.66 -9.44
CA TYR A 135 8.79 -2.79 -9.78
C TYR A 135 8.98 -4.00 -8.86
N TYR A 136 9.71 -3.87 -7.75
CA TYR A 136 10.04 -5.03 -6.90
C TYR A 136 8.78 -5.71 -6.36
N LEU A 137 7.86 -4.94 -5.77
CA LEU A 137 6.60 -5.48 -5.25
C LEU A 137 5.75 -6.11 -6.36
N ASP A 138 5.73 -5.47 -7.53
CA ASP A 138 5.00 -5.94 -8.70
C ASP A 138 5.49 -7.28 -9.23
N ASN A 139 6.80 -7.53 -9.14
CA ASN A 139 7.43 -8.79 -9.54
C ASN A 139 7.38 -9.87 -8.44
N HIS A 140 7.05 -9.50 -7.19
CA HIS A 140 7.04 -10.41 -6.04
C HIS A 140 5.67 -10.42 -5.33
N ARG A 141 4.59 -10.15 -6.06
CA ARG A 141 3.24 -9.99 -5.50
C ARG A 141 2.82 -11.12 -4.55
N GLU A 142 3.06 -12.36 -4.95
CA GLU A 142 2.71 -13.54 -4.16
C GLU A 142 3.42 -13.56 -2.80
N GLU A 143 4.69 -13.16 -2.77
CA GLU A 143 5.43 -13.09 -1.50
C GLU A 143 4.69 -12.17 -0.55
N PHE A 144 4.22 -11.01 -1.02
CA PHE A 144 3.50 -10.02 -0.22
C PHE A 144 2.02 -10.34 -0.02
N GLY A 145 1.50 -11.45 -0.54
CA GLY A 145 0.09 -11.81 -0.47
C GLY A 145 -0.81 -10.91 -1.30
N LEU A 146 -0.28 -10.36 -2.39
CA LEU A 146 -1.02 -9.55 -3.37
C LEU A 146 -1.47 -10.43 -4.54
N VAL A 147 -2.48 -9.97 -5.27
CA VAL A 147 -3.00 -10.66 -6.47
C VAL A 147 -1.89 -10.87 -7.51
N ALA A 148 -1.61 -12.14 -7.82
CA ALA A 148 -0.58 -12.50 -8.79
C ALA A 148 -0.90 -11.97 -10.20
N LYS A 149 0.14 -11.66 -10.97
CA LYS A 149 -0.05 -11.35 -12.40
C LYS A 149 -0.57 -12.61 -13.10
N ARG A 150 -1.72 -12.50 -13.78
CA ARG A 150 -2.20 -13.51 -14.72
C ARG A 150 -1.18 -13.66 -15.85
N LYS A 151 -0.81 -14.90 -16.18
CA LYS A 151 -0.04 -15.18 -17.40
C LYS A 151 -0.88 -14.71 -18.58
N ARG A 152 -0.25 -14.05 -19.55
CA ARG A 152 -0.89 -13.81 -20.84
C ARG A 152 -0.91 -15.16 -21.55
N ASP A 153 -2.10 -15.61 -21.93
CA ASP A 153 -2.28 -16.80 -22.77
C ASP A 153 -1.71 -16.56 -24.18
#